data_AF-A0A6L4Z912-F1
#
_entry.id   AF-A0A6L4Z912-F1
#
_cell.length_a   1.000
_cell.length_b   1.000
_cell.length_c   1.000
_cell.angle_alpha   90.00
_cell.angle_beta   90.00
_cell.angle_gamma   90.00
#
_symmetry.space_group_name_H-M   'P 1'
#
loop_
_entity.id
_entity.type
_entity.pdbx_description
1 polymer ?
#
loop_
_entity_poly.entity_id
_entity_poly.type
_entity_poly.pdbx_seq_one_letter_code
_entity_poly.pdbx_strand_id
1 'polypeptide(L)' 'MTEIKIIKTDSELQQALQILTQAEYVGLDTETTGLDPYTCQLRLIQIGTTKHTFII' A
#
# COMPACT_ATOMS: atom_id res chain seq x y z
N MET A 1 9.88 12.35 9.78
CA MET A 1 8.60 11.74 10.19
C MET A 1 7.89 11.30 8.93
N THR A 2 7.50 10.03 8.82
CA THR A 2 6.85 9.47 7.62
C THR A 2 5.39 9.89 7.59
N GLU A 3 4.91 10.39 6.45
CA GLU A 3 3.51 10.75 6.26
C GLU A 3 2.67 9.50 5.95
N ILE A 4 1.60 9.25 6.71
CA ILE A 4 0.71 8.11 6.50
C ILE A 4 -0.56 8.58 5.76
N LYS A 5 -0.93 7.90 4.67
CA LYS A 5 -2.13 8.18 3.87
C LYS A 5 -2.99 6.93 3.73
N ILE A 6 -4.29 7.07 4.02
CA ILE A 6 -5.29 6.03 3.76
C ILE A 6 -5.90 6.32 2.39
N ILE A 7 -5.89 5.34 1.51
CA ILE A 7 -6.37 5.42 0.13
C ILE A 7 -7.70 4.68 0.06
N LYS A 8 -8.78 5.36 -0.33
CA LYS A 8 -10.12 4.77 -0.41
C LYS A 8 -10.76 4.91 -1.77
N THR A 9 -10.13 5.64 -2.67
CA THR A 9 -10.66 5.95 -4.00
C THR A 9 -9.61 5.76 -5.08
N ASP A 10 -10.06 5.50 -6.30
CA ASP A 10 -9.19 5.36 -7.47
C ASP A 10 -8.34 6.61 -7.71
N SER A 11 -8.90 7.81 -7.50
CA SER A 11 -8.19 9.08 -7.67
C SER A 11 -7.03 9.22 -6.69
N GLU A 12 -7.24 8.87 -5.42
CA GLU A 12 -6.18 8.86 -4.40
C GLU A 12 -5.11 7.81 -4.74
N LEU A 13 -5.52 6.64 -5.26
CA LEU A 13 -4.59 5.61 -5.69
C LEU A 13 -3.72 6.09 -6.86
N GLN A 14 -4.30 6.77 -7.85
CA GLN A 14 -3.54 7.35 -8.97
C GLN A 14 -2.48 8.36 -8.48
N GLN A 15 -2.81 9.18 -7.48
CA GLN A 15 -1.85 10.12 -6.88
C GLN A 15 -0.75 9.38 -6.11
N ALA A 16 -1.09 8.33 -5.36
CA ALA A 16 -0.10 7.50 -4.67
C ALA A 16 0.87 6.84 -5.67
N LEU A 17 0.35 6.32 -6.79
CA LEU A 17 1.15 5.71 -7.84
C LEU A 17 2.17 6.67 -8.46
N GLN A 18 1.83 7.95 -8.61
CA GLN A 18 2.79 8.97 -9.10
C GLN A 18 4.00 9.11 -8.17
N ILE A 19 3.82 8.96 -6.86
CA ILE A 19 4.91 9.00 -5.88
C ILE A 19 5.68 7.68 -5.89
N LEU A 20 4.96 6.55 -5.85
CA LEU A 20 5.54 5.21 -5.75
C LEU A 20 6.40 4.85 -6.97
N THR A 21 5.98 5.25 -8.18
CA THR A 21 6.73 4.97 -9.42
C THR A 21 8.05 5.74 -9.54
N GLN A 22 8.24 6.80 -8.76
CA GLN A 22 9.49 7.57 -8.71
C GLN A 22 10.40 7.12 -7.56
N ALA A 23 9.94 6.21 -6.70
CA ALA A 23 10.75 5.70 -5.60
C ALA A 23 11.73 4.64 -6.11
N GLU A 24 13.00 4.75 -5.71
CA GLU A 24 14.03 3.75 -6.04
C GLU A 24 13.73 2.39 -5.40
N TYR A 25 13.17 2.40 -4.19
CA TYR A 25 12.74 1.21 -3.45
C TYR A 25 11.39 1.46 -2.80
N VAL A 26 10.59 0.39 -2.71
CA VAL A 26 9.33 0.36 -1.96
C VAL A 26 9.33 -0.81 -1.01
N GLY A 27 8.82 -0.60 0.21
CA GLY A 27 8.41 -1.67 1.10
C GLY A 27 6.98 -2.08 0.78
N LEU A 28 6.71 -3.39 0.80
CA LEU A 28 5.39 -3.96 0.57
C LEU A 28 5.04 -4.87 1.75
N ASP A 29 3.84 -4.70 2.28
CA ASP A 29 3.23 -5.61 3.25
C ASP A 29 1.75 -5.79 2.94
N THR A 30 1.16 -6.88 3.43
CA THR A 30 -0.23 -7.24 3.14
C THR A 30 -0.91 -7.87 4.33
N GLU A 31 -2.18 -7.52 4.57
CA GLU A 31 -3.01 -8.17 5.58
C GLU A 31 -4.02 -9.10 4.92
N THR A 32 -4.15 -10.31 5.44
CA THR A 32 -5.05 -11.35 4.92
C THR A 32 -5.96 -11.88 6.02
N THR A 33 -7.05 -12.56 5.64
CA THR A 33 -7.94 -13.22 6.61
C THR A 33 -7.34 -14.49 7.23
N GLY A 34 -6.17 -14.93 6.77
CA GLY A 34 -5.49 -16.16 7.17
C GLY A 34 -4.37 -16.53 6.19
N LEU A 35 -3.68 -17.65 6.44
CA LEU A 35 -2.43 -18.00 5.74
C LEU A 35 -2.61 -18.91 4.51
N ASP A 36 -3.81 -19.41 4.24
CA ASP A 36 -4.07 -20.29 3.09
C ASP A 36 -4.44 -19.47 1.84
N PRO A 37 -3.59 -19.42 0.81
CA PRO A 37 -3.81 -18.58 -0.37
C PRO A 37 -4.99 -19.04 -1.25
N TYR A 38 -5.52 -20.26 -1.06
CA TYR A 38 -6.64 -20.77 -1.85
C TYR A 38 -8.01 -20.44 -1.24
N THR A 39 -8.05 -20.10 0.04
CA THR A 39 -9.30 -19.89 0.78
C THR A 39 -9.37 -18.54 1.49
N CYS A 40 -8.21 -17.96 1.82
CA CYS A 40 -8.13 -16.66 2.51
C CYS A 40 -8.12 -15.51 1.50
N GLN A 41 -8.53 -14.33 1.96
CA GLN A 41 -8.65 -13.13 1.13
C GLN A 41 -7.66 -12.05 1.60
N LEU A 42 -7.13 -11.29 0.64
CA LEU A 42 -6.40 -10.05 0.89
C LEU A 42 -7.37 -8.97 1.39
N ARG A 43 -6.99 -8.25 2.44
CA ARG A 43 -7.82 -7.23 3.11
C ARG A 43 -7.20 -5.84 3.07
N LEU A 44 -5.87 -5.77 2.97
CA LEU A 44 -5.13 -4.52 2.98
C LEU A 44 -3.81 -4.69 2.23
N ILE A 45 -3.39 -3.63 1.55
CA ILE A 45 -2.05 -3.48 1.02
C ILE A 45 -1.40 -2.25 1.66
N GLN A 46 -0.18 -2.42 2.16
CA GLN A 46 0.63 -1.32 2.67
C GLN A 46 1.87 -1.14 1.79
N ILE A 47 2.07 0.07 1.29
CA ILE A 47 3.25 0.41 0.48
C ILE A 47 4.00 1.58 1.11
N GLY A 48 5.27 1.37 1.43
CA GLY A 48 6.14 2.34 2.09
C GLY A 48 7.25 2.86 1.19
N THR A 49 7.55 4.14 1.30
CA THR A 49 8.77 4.80 0.80
C THR A 49 9.52 5.41 1.98
N THR A 50 10.65 6.08 1.73
CA THR A 50 11.39 6.78 2.80
C THR A 50 10.62 7.97 3.41
N LYS A 51 9.58 8.47 2.72
CA LYS A 51 8.83 9.67 3.13
C LYS A 51 7.33 9.43 3.37
N HIS A 52 6.75 8.45 2.69
CA HIS A 52 5.30 8.20 2.70
C HIS A 52 5.00 6.72 2.96
N THR A 53 3.93 6.46 3.70
CA THR A 53 3.30 5.14 3.83
C THR A 53 1.86 5.23 3.35
N PHE A 54 1.49 4.39 2.39
CA PHE A 54 0.14 4.29 1.84
C PHE A 54 -0.54 3.03 2.36
N ILE A 55 -1.77 3.19 2.86
CA ILE A 55 -2.64 2.11 3.34
C ILE A 55 -3.81 2.05 2.38
N ILE A 56 -3.93 0.96 1.62
CA ILE A 56 -4.89 0.76 0.53
C ILE A 56 -5.87 -0.34 0.92
#